data_AF-A0A9D1NHF0-F1
#
_entry.id   AF-A0A9D1NHF0-F1
#
_cell.length_a   1.000
_cell.length_b   1.000
_cell.length_c   1.000
_cell.angle_alpha   90.00
_cell.angle_beta   90.00
_cell.angle_gamma   90.00
#
_symmetry.space_group_name_H-M   'P 1'
#
loop_
_entity.id
_entity.type
_entity.pdbx_description
1 polymer ?
#
loop_
_entity_poly.entity_id
_entity_poly.type
_entity_poly.pdbx_seq_one_letter_code
_entity_poly.pdbx_strand_id
1 'polypeptide(L)'
;MTNQEILEIALRQSAIDMGCAPADFLCGENKVVESRPHPQARKYLNLPFFCDMVSYGANIVAAADPRIAGFITDYIGSGSPAHCFETPKIHQLSEEFRQYGKSVCFMAEYFLPDSGLRPLPCAYETRVLTQEDFSPLYTPEWGNALCEKRRQLDVLGVGAYDGGRLVGLAGCSADCDTMWQIGIDVLPGYRRRGIAAALTSRLAAEAFARGKVPFYCAAWSNLPSVRNALKSGFRPAWVELTAIDTKQAMEYL
;
A
#
# COMPACT_ATOMS: atom_id res chain seq x y z
N MET A 1 -17.55 12.23 -2.41
CA MET A 1 -17.17 11.00 -1.70
C MET A 1 -16.89 11.35 -0.24
N THR A 2 -17.50 10.67 0.71
CA THR A 2 -17.34 10.87 2.16
C THR A 2 -16.24 9.95 2.72
N ASN A 3 -15.77 10.21 3.95
CA ASN A 3 -14.80 9.33 4.62
C ASN A 3 -15.33 7.89 4.79
N GLN A 4 -16.64 7.73 5.01
CA GLN A 4 -17.28 6.43 5.13
C GLN A 4 -17.25 5.67 3.80
N GLU A 5 -17.59 6.33 2.69
CA GLU A 5 -17.53 5.71 1.36
C GLU A 5 -16.09 5.32 0.97
N ILE A 6 -15.09 6.15 1.32
CA ILE A 6 -13.68 5.86 1.11
C ILE A 6 -13.28 4.57 1.86
N LEU A 7 -13.63 4.47 3.13
CA LEU A 7 -13.34 3.29 3.96
C LEU A 7 -14.04 2.04 3.41
N GLU A 8 -15.31 2.14 3.01
CA GLU A 8 -16.05 1.01 2.45
C GLU A 8 -15.44 0.50 1.15
N ILE A 9 -14.93 1.37 0.29
CA ILE A 9 -14.22 0.98 -0.93
C ILE A 9 -12.94 0.21 -0.57
N ALA A 10 -12.16 0.71 0.39
CA ALA A 10 -10.94 0.04 0.84
C ALA A 10 -11.22 -1.33 1.45
N LEU A 11 -12.21 -1.43 2.34
CA LEU A 11 -12.63 -2.70 2.96
C LEU A 11 -13.09 -3.72 1.92
N ARG A 12 -13.83 -3.29 0.89
CA ARG A 12 -14.24 -4.17 -0.21
C ARG A 12 -13.04 -4.68 -0.99
N GLN A 13 -12.06 -3.83 -1.29
CA GLN A 13 -10.87 -4.26 -1.99
C GLN A 13 -10.02 -5.22 -1.13
N SER A 14 -9.78 -4.90 0.14
CA SER A 14 -9.08 -5.83 1.06
C SER A 14 -9.82 -7.16 1.18
N ALA A 15 -11.15 -7.16 1.21
CA ALA A 15 -11.94 -8.38 1.27
C ALA A 15 -11.79 -9.25 0.02
N ILE A 16 -11.71 -8.63 -1.15
CA ILE A 16 -11.40 -9.30 -2.42
C ILE A 16 -9.99 -9.91 -2.39
N ASP A 17 -9.00 -9.14 -1.94
CA ASP A 17 -7.61 -9.60 -1.90
C ASP A 17 -7.43 -10.78 -0.93
N MET A 18 -8.17 -10.77 0.18
CA MET A 18 -8.08 -11.76 1.25
C MET A 18 -9.03 -12.95 1.08
N GLY A 19 -10.05 -12.84 0.21
CA GLY A 19 -11.08 -13.87 0.04
C GLY A 19 -12.08 -13.94 1.20
N CYS A 20 -12.42 -12.80 1.81
CA CYS A 20 -13.34 -12.70 2.94
C CYS A 20 -14.50 -11.71 2.67
N ALA A 21 -15.33 -11.44 3.68
CA ALA A 21 -16.36 -10.39 3.60
C ALA A 21 -15.83 -9.05 4.17
N PRO A 22 -16.25 -7.89 3.65
CA PRO A 22 -15.79 -6.58 4.18
C PRO A 22 -16.08 -6.39 5.68
N ALA A 23 -17.20 -6.94 6.17
CA ALA A 23 -17.57 -6.87 7.58
C ALA A 23 -16.62 -7.65 8.51
N ASP A 24 -15.84 -8.58 7.97
CA ASP A 24 -14.90 -9.39 8.74
C ASP A 24 -13.79 -8.54 9.37
N PHE A 25 -13.41 -7.42 8.74
CA PHE A 25 -12.41 -6.50 9.27
C PHE A 25 -12.90 -5.60 10.41
N LEU A 26 -14.21 -5.56 10.65
CA LEU A 26 -14.86 -4.65 11.61
C LEU A 26 -15.59 -5.41 12.73
N CYS A 27 -15.61 -6.75 12.69
CA CYS A 27 -16.43 -7.56 13.59
C CYS A 27 -15.82 -7.75 14.99
N GLY A 28 -14.55 -7.41 15.18
CA GLY A 28 -13.86 -7.58 16.47
C GLY A 28 -13.40 -9.02 16.77
N GLU A 29 -13.72 -9.96 15.88
CA GLU A 29 -13.27 -11.36 15.96
C GLU A 29 -12.20 -11.62 14.90
N ASN A 30 -11.11 -12.26 15.29
CA ASN A 30 -10.06 -12.65 14.36
C ASN A 30 -10.56 -13.77 13.44
N LYS A 31 -10.18 -13.73 12.15
CA LYS A 31 -10.59 -14.72 11.16
C LYS A 31 -9.42 -15.25 10.37
N VAL A 32 -9.44 -16.55 10.10
CA VAL A 32 -8.56 -17.20 9.12
C VAL A 32 -9.41 -17.65 7.95
N VAL A 33 -9.00 -17.27 6.76
CA VAL A 33 -9.60 -17.70 5.50
C VAL A 33 -8.55 -18.39 4.64
N GLU A 34 -8.98 -19.33 3.81
CA GLU A 34 -8.08 -19.99 2.87
C GLU A 34 -7.63 -19.00 1.79
N SER A 35 -6.31 -18.87 1.59
CA SER A 35 -5.80 -17.98 0.56
C SER A 35 -6.06 -18.53 -0.84
N ARG A 36 -6.69 -17.71 -1.68
CA ARG A 36 -7.04 -18.06 -3.07
C ARG A 36 -6.83 -16.87 -3.99
N PRO A 37 -6.45 -17.08 -5.25
CA PRO A 37 -6.39 -15.99 -6.22
C PRO A 37 -7.79 -15.46 -6.53
N HIS A 38 -7.90 -14.13 -6.69
CA HIS A 38 -9.12 -13.48 -7.17
C HIS A 38 -8.80 -12.58 -8.37
N PRO A 39 -9.56 -12.63 -9.47
CA PRO A 39 -9.26 -11.86 -10.69
C PRO A 39 -9.33 -10.33 -10.49
N GLN A 40 -10.04 -9.88 -9.46
CA GLN A 40 -10.17 -8.46 -9.08
C GLN A 40 -9.26 -8.05 -7.91
N ALA A 41 -8.36 -8.93 -7.46
CA ALA A 41 -7.38 -8.56 -6.45
C ALA A 41 -6.40 -7.50 -6.99
N ARG A 42 -5.75 -6.77 -6.08
CA ARG A 42 -4.70 -5.80 -6.45
C ARG A 42 -3.64 -6.46 -7.33
N LYS A 43 -3.37 -5.88 -8.50
CA LYS A 43 -2.57 -6.48 -9.59
C LYS A 43 -1.10 -6.73 -9.24
N TYR A 44 -0.57 -6.07 -8.22
CA TYR A 44 0.80 -6.29 -7.77
C TYR A 44 0.96 -7.46 -6.80
N LEU A 45 -0.14 -8.04 -6.31
CA LEU A 45 -0.12 -9.15 -5.37
C LEU A 45 0.26 -10.46 -6.08
N ASN A 46 1.12 -11.25 -5.43
CA ASN A 46 1.42 -12.61 -5.85
C ASN A 46 0.48 -13.56 -5.09
N LEU A 47 -0.59 -13.99 -5.76
CA LEU A 47 -1.60 -14.87 -5.18
C LEU A 47 -1.49 -16.32 -5.70
N PRO A 48 -1.91 -17.32 -4.89
CA PRO A 48 -2.37 -17.20 -3.50
C PRO A 48 -1.23 -16.85 -2.54
N PHE A 49 -1.56 -16.22 -1.42
CA PHE A 49 -0.61 -15.97 -0.33
C PHE A 49 -0.26 -17.27 0.38
N PHE A 50 0.98 -17.37 0.87
CA PHE A 50 1.30 -18.35 1.89
C PHE A 50 0.69 -17.93 3.24
N CYS A 51 0.93 -16.68 3.63
CA CYS A 51 0.24 -16.02 4.72
C CYS A 51 0.25 -14.52 4.45
N ASP A 52 -0.92 -13.90 4.55
CA ASP A 52 -1.07 -12.46 4.66
C ASP A 52 -1.97 -12.14 5.85
N MET A 53 -1.64 -11.12 6.63
CA MET A 53 -2.41 -10.70 7.79
C MET A 53 -2.75 -9.22 7.65
N VAL A 54 -4.04 -8.90 7.67
CA VAL A 54 -4.55 -7.54 7.52
C VAL A 54 -5.31 -7.13 8.79
N SER A 55 -5.04 -5.93 9.29
CA SER A 55 -5.78 -5.35 10.41
C SER A 55 -6.13 -3.89 10.19
N TYR A 56 -7.42 -3.58 10.32
CA TYR A 56 -7.96 -2.21 10.39
C TYR A 56 -8.03 -1.69 11.84
N GLY A 57 -7.49 -2.46 12.81
CA GLY A 57 -7.36 -2.07 14.21
C GLY A 57 -8.27 -2.85 15.18
N ALA A 58 -9.45 -3.29 14.75
CA ALA A 58 -10.40 -4.02 15.61
C ALA A 58 -10.04 -5.50 15.78
N ASN A 59 -9.69 -6.15 14.68
CA ASN A 59 -9.33 -7.57 14.60
C ASN A 59 -8.37 -7.81 13.43
N ILE A 60 -7.89 -9.05 13.31
CA ILE A 60 -7.06 -9.53 12.20
C ILE A 60 -7.90 -10.44 11.31
N VAL A 61 -7.79 -10.25 10.00
CA VAL A 61 -8.16 -11.26 9.01
C VAL A 61 -6.88 -11.77 8.38
N ALA A 62 -6.66 -13.08 8.41
CA ALA A 62 -5.50 -13.73 7.84
C ALA A 62 -5.91 -14.65 6.68
N ALA A 63 -5.31 -14.44 5.51
CA ALA A 63 -5.43 -15.33 4.36
C ALA A 63 -4.22 -16.27 4.37
N ALA A 64 -4.45 -17.56 4.58
CA ALA A 64 -3.38 -18.52 4.83
C ALA A 64 -3.48 -19.77 3.95
N ASP A 65 -2.33 -20.35 3.65
CA ASP A 65 -2.22 -21.69 3.07
C ASP A 65 -2.85 -22.72 4.03
N PRO A 66 -3.64 -23.69 3.53
CA PRO A 66 -4.28 -24.71 4.37
C PRO A 66 -3.33 -25.43 5.33
N ARG A 67 -2.05 -25.58 4.96
CA ARG A 67 -1.04 -26.28 5.77
C ARG A 67 -0.75 -25.57 7.11
N ILE A 68 -0.95 -24.27 7.19
CA ILE A 68 -0.68 -23.46 8.40
C ILE A 68 -1.93 -22.82 9.00
N ALA A 69 -3.13 -23.10 8.48
CA ALA A 69 -4.36 -22.43 8.90
C ALA A 69 -4.65 -22.62 10.41
N GLY A 70 -4.40 -23.82 10.94
CA GLY A 70 -4.53 -24.12 12.37
C GLY A 70 -3.56 -23.30 13.22
N PHE A 71 -2.28 -23.29 12.85
CA PHE A 71 -1.26 -22.48 13.52
C PHE A 71 -1.60 -20.99 13.51
N ILE A 72 -2.05 -20.46 12.36
CA ILE A 72 -2.43 -19.04 12.26
C ILE A 72 -3.64 -18.72 13.13
N THR A 73 -4.61 -19.65 13.23
CA THR A 73 -5.78 -19.49 14.12
C THR A 73 -5.34 -19.33 15.57
N ASP A 74 -4.48 -20.22 16.06
CA ASP A 74 -3.94 -20.14 17.42
C ASP A 74 -3.07 -18.88 17.62
N TYR A 75 -2.28 -18.55 16.60
CA TYR A 75 -1.38 -17.40 16.61
C TYR A 75 -2.13 -16.08 16.81
N ILE A 76 -3.15 -15.82 16.00
CA ILE A 76 -3.96 -14.59 16.09
C ILE A 76 -4.90 -14.64 17.30
N GLY A 77 -5.28 -15.83 17.79
CA GLY A 77 -6.09 -15.99 19.01
C GLY A 77 -5.33 -15.74 20.32
N SER A 78 -3.99 -15.76 20.30
CA SER A 78 -3.15 -15.68 21.50
C SER A 78 -2.95 -14.27 22.10
N GLY A 79 -3.53 -13.22 21.50
CA GLY A 79 -3.33 -11.85 21.95
C GLY A 79 -4.22 -10.82 21.25
N SER A 80 -3.99 -9.55 21.56
CA SER A 80 -4.64 -8.44 20.84
C SER A 80 -4.11 -8.35 19.40
N PRO A 81 -4.87 -7.73 18.46
CA PRO A 81 -4.39 -7.51 17.10
C PRO A 81 -3.01 -6.86 17.05
N ALA A 82 -2.78 -5.81 17.84
CA ALA A 82 -1.50 -5.11 17.88
C ALA A 82 -0.35 -6.02 18.36
N HIS A 83 -0.58 -6.84 19.40
CA HIS A 83 0.44 -7.75 19.94
C HIS A 83 0.91 -8.76 18.89
N CYS A 84 0.02 -9.24 18.00
CA CYS A 84 0.38 -10.14 16.92
C CYS A 84 1.36 -9.54 15.88
N PHE A 85 1.54 -8.21 15.85
CA PHE A 85 2.54 -7.56 14.98
C PHE A 85 3.81 -7.14 15.74
N GLU A 86 3.95 -7.51 17.02
CA GLU A 86 5.15 -7.21 17.79
C GLU A 86 6.28 -8.20 17.49
N THR A 87 7.52 -7.75 17.64
CA THR A 87 8.74 -8.51 17.30
C THR A 87 8.77 -9.94 17.87
N PRO A 88 8.45 -10.20 19.16
CA PRO A 88 8.45 -11.58 19.68
C PRO A 88 7.45 -12.49 18.97
N LYS A 89 6.26 -11.97 18.64
CA LYS A 89 5.23 -12.68 17.89
C LYS A 89 5.64 -12.90 16.44
N ILE A 90 6.34 -11.95 15.81
CA ILE A 90 6.86 -12.13 14.45
C ILE A 90 7.95 -13.19 14.38
N HIS A 91 8.78 -13.33 15.42
CA HIS A 91 9.76 -14.42 15.49
C HIS A 91 9.08 -15.79 15.51
N GLN A 92 7.99 -15.94 16.26
CA GLN A 92 7.19 -17.17 16.27
C GLN A 92 6.64 -17.51 14.87
N LEU A 93 6.10 -16.53 14.12
CA LEU A 93 5.68 -16.75 12.72
C LEU A 93 6.86 -17.20 11.85
N SER A 94 8.00 -16.52 12.00
CA SER A 94 9.18 -16.77 11.18
C SER A 94 9.76 -18.17 11.40
N GLU A 95 9.70 -18.67 12.63
CA GLU A 95 10.10 -20.05 12.95
C GLU A 95 9.19 -21.09 12.29
N GLU A 96 7.87 -20.89 12.35
CA GLU A 96 6.92 -21.76 11.69
C GLU A 96 7.11 -21.74 10.16
N PHE A 97 7.16 -20.54 9.57
CA PHE A 97 7.22 -20.37 8.11
C PHE A 97 8.49 -20.94 7.50
N ARG A 98 9.60 -20.98 8.25
CA ARG A 98 10.88 -21.55 7.80
C ARG A 98 10.75 -23.04 7.43
N GLN A 99 9.87 -23.78 8.10
CA GLN A 99 9.61 -25.21 7.80
C GLN A 99 9.04 -25.41 6.38
N TYR A 100 8.49 -24.36 5.79
CA TYR A 100 7.89 -24.34 4.45
C TYR A 100 8.75 -23.60 3.41
N GLY A 101 9.96 -23.16 3.77
CA GLY A 101 10.81 -22.33 2.91
C GLY A 101 10.22 -20.93 2.67
N LYS A 102 9.48 -20.40 3.64
CA LYS A 102 8.81 -19.10 3.60
C LYS A 102 9.40 -18.17 4.67
N SER A 103 9.31 -16.87 4.42
CA SER A 103 9.78 -15.81 5.32
C SER A 103 8.74 -14.69 5.41
N VAL A 104 8.53 -14.17 6.62
CA VAL A 104 7.90 -12.85 6.78
C VAL A 104 8.78 -11.82 6.07
N CYS A 105 8.20 -10.97 5.22
CA CYS A 105 8.99 -10.05 4.40
C CYS A 105 8.43 -8.62 4.42
N PHE A 106 7.17 -8.44 4.03
CA PHE A 106 6.58 -7.11 3.95
C PHE A 106 5.81 -6.80 5.22
N MET A 107 6.09 -5.64 5.80
CA MET A 107 5.33 -5.05 6.90
C MET A 107 5.05 -3.60 6.55
N ALA A 108 3.79 -3.27 6.35
CA ALA A 108 3.40 -1.98 5.80
C ALA A 108 2.21 -1.37 6.52
N GLU A 109 2.23 -0.04 6.60
CA GLU A 109 1.08 0.78 6.93
C GLU A 109 0.46 1.31 5.64
N TYR A 110 -0.86 1.29 5.60
CA TYR A 110 -1.65 1.81 4.51
C TYR A 110 -2.49 2.99 4.99
N PHE A 111 -2.62 3.98 4.12
CA PHE A 111 -3.22 5.25 4.44
C PHE A 111 -4.32 5.61 3.44
N LEU A 112 -5.42 6.14 3.95
CA LEU A 112 -6.53 6.67 3.17
C LEU A 112 -6.60 8.20 3.28
N PRO A 113 -6.97 8.89 2.21
CA PRO A 113 -7.16 10.34 2.22
C PRO A 113 -8.38 10.72 3.08
N ASP A 114 -8.32 11.89 3.71
CA ASP A 114 -9.54 12.55 4.19
C ASP A 114 -10.31 13.13 3.00
N SER A 115 -11.63 13.01 2.98
CA SER A 115 -12.51 13.60 1.95
C SER A 115 -12.42 15.12 1.85
N GLY A 116 -11.97 15.79 2.93
CA GLY A 116 -11.66 17.20 2.98
C GLY A 116 -10.25 17.55 2.51
N LEU A 117 -9.45 16.59 2.02
CA LEU A 117 -8.09 16.83 1.53
C LEU A 117 -8.07 17.97 0.50
N ARG A 118 -7.07 18.86 0.64
CA ARG A 118 -6.82 19.96 -0.28
C ARG A 118 -5.39 19.87 -0.80
N PRO A 119 -5.18 20.02 -2.12
CA PRO A 119 -3.84 20.06 -2.68
C PRO A 119 -2.98 21.15 -2.03
N LEU A 120 -1.78 20.78 -1.62
CA LEU A 120 -0.81 21.71 -1.07
C LEU A 120 -0.10 22.49 -2.18
N PRO A 121 0.33 23.74 -1.91
CA PRO A 121 1.09 24.52 -2.88
C PRO A 121 2.48 23.92 -3.10
N CYS A 122 2.99 24.05 -4.33
CA CYS A 122 4.38 23.75 -4.69
C CYS A 122 5.08 25.04 -5.09
N ALA A 123 6.33 25.22 -4.67
CA ALA A 123 7.16 26.35 -5.11
C ALA A 123 7.65 26.21 -6.57
N TYR A 124 7.51 25.02 -7.14
CA TYR A 124 7.89 24.69 -8.51
C TYR A 124 6.65 24.54 -9.37
N GLU A 125 6.80 24.76 -10.68
CA GLU A 125 5.74 24.50 -11.64
C GLU A 125 5.32 23.03 -11.56
N THR A 126 4.02 22.76 -11.43
CA THR A 126 3.49 21.39 -11.42
C THR A 126 2.71 21.10 -12.68
N ARG A 127 2.92 19.93 -13.28
CA ARG A 127 2.19 19.46 -14.45
C ARG A 127 1.54 18.12 -14.16
N VAL A 128 0.27 17.97 -14.55
CA VAL A 128 -0.40 16.66 -14.58
C VAL A 128 0.11 15.91 -15.80
N LEU A 129 0.49 14.66 -15.59
CA LEU A 129 1.05 13.76 -16.59
C LEU A 129 0.13 12.55 -16.76
N THR A 130 0.07 12.04 -17.98
CA THR A 130 -0.69 10.84 -18.35
C THR A 130 0.26 9.74 -18.81
N GLN A 131 -0.29 8.58 -19.12
CA GLN A 131 0.51 7.42 -19.53
C GLN A 131 1.41 7.68 -20.76
N GLU A 132 0.97 8.54 -21.68
CA GLU A 132 1.74 8.95 -22.87
C GLU A 132 3.04 9.69 -22.50
N ASP A 133 3.04 10.39 -21.35
CA ASP A 133 4.17 11.17 -20.87
C ASP A 133 5.23 10.30 -20.14
N PHE A 134 4.92 9.05 -19.78
CA PHE A 134 5.77 8.25 -18.88
C PHE A 134 6.90 7.52 -19.59
N SER A 135 6.82 7.31 -20.92
CA SER A 135 7.83 6.54 -21.65
C SER A 135 9.29 6.94 -21.34
N PRO A 136 9.67 8.24 -21.29
CA PRO A 136 11.03 8.64 -20.93
C PRO A 136 11.31 8.66 -19.41
N LEU A 137 10.31 8.43 -18.56
CA LEU A 137 10.38 8.58 -17.11
C LEU A 137 10.58 7.26 -16.36
N TYR A 138 10.60 6.12 -17.04
CA TYR A 138 10.96 4.82 -16.43
C TYR A 138 12.47 4.74 -16.21
N THR A 139 12.96 5.53 -15.27
CA THR A 139 14.37 5.57 -14.86
C THR A 139 14.51 5.23 -13.38
N PRO A 140 15.71 4.81 -12.92
CA PRO A 140 15.91 4.42 -11.52
C PRO A 140 15.56 5.52 -10.50
N GLU A 141 15.71 6.79 -10.85
CA GLU A 141 15.39 7.93 -9.97
C GLU A 141 13.90 8.07 -9.67
N TRP A 142 13.04 7.45 -10.49
CA TRP A 142 11.58 7.52 -10.40
C TRP A 142 10.94 6.17 -10.06
N GLY A 143 11.74 5.20 -9.59
CA GLY A 143 11.30 3.82 -9.36
C GLY A 143 10.30 3.62 -8.23
N ASN A 144 10.10 4.60 -7.34
CA ASN A 144 9.00 4.59 -6.38
C ASN A 144 7.74 5.25 -6.95
N ALA A 145 7.88 6.19 -7.89
CA ALA A 145 6.77 6.89 -8.51
C ALA A 145 6.12 6.11 -9.67
N LEU A 146 6.91 5.38 -10.45
CA LEU A 146 6.47 4.60 -11.60
C LEU A 146 7.02 3.17 -11.54
N CYS A 147 6.25 2.20 -12.06
CA CYS A 147 6.60 0.80 -12.05
C CYS A 147 6.92 0.28 -13.46
N GLU A 148 8.20 0.20 -13.80
CA GLU A 148 8.64 -0.27 -15.13
C GLU A 148 8.11 -1.66 -15.50
N LYS A 149 8.00 -2.57 -14.52
CA LYS A 149 7.51 -3.95 -14.77
C LYS A 149 6.01 -3.99 -15.08
N ARG A 150 5.26 -2.92 -14.79
CA ARG A 150 3.80 -2.83 -14.92
C ARG A 150 3.36 -1.47 -15.48
N ARG A 151 4.06 -0.99 -16.52
CA ARG A 151 3.82 0.33 -17.16
C ARG A 151 2.35 0.60 -17.50
N GLN A 152 1.63 -0.44 -17.89
CA GLN A 152 0.21 -0.36 -18.25
C GLN A 152 -0.71 0.03 -17.08
N LEU A 153 -0.24 -0.16 -15.84
CA LEU A 153 -0.99 0.20 -14.63
C LEU A 153 -0.72 1.64 -14.20
N ASP A 154 0.41 2.23 -14.57
CA ASP A 154 0.69 3.65 -14.30
C ASP A 154 -0.21 4.50 -15.20
N VAL A 155 -1.20 5.17 -14.61
CA VAL A 155 -2.29 5.83 -15.35
C VAL A 155 -2.27 7.36 -15.24
N LEU A 156 -1.69 7.90 -14.17
CA LEU A 156 -1.69 9.33 -13.90
C LEU A 156 -0.51 9.72 -13.01
N GLY A 157 0.01 10.92 -13.21
CA GLY A 157 1.11 11.44 -12.40
C GLY A 157 1.08 12.96 -12.28
N VAL A 158 1.93 13.48 -11.41
CA VAL A 158 2.18 14.92 -11.27
C VAL A 158 3.68 15.13 -11.12
N GLY A 159 4.26 15.91 -12.05
CA GLY A 159 5.67 16.30 -12.01
C GLY A 159 5.86 17.71 -11.47
N ALA A 160 6.92 17.95 -10.69
CA ALA A 160 7.42 19.27 -10.32
C ALA A 160 8.64 19.63 -11.17
N TYR A 161 8.69 20.86 -11.70
CA TYR A 161 9.71 21.30 -12.64
C TYR A 161 10.45 22.55 -12.17
N ASP A 162 11.78 22.52 -12.26
CA ASP A 162 12.68 23.66 -12.04
C ASP A 162 13.37 24.01 -13.37
N GLY A 163 12.96 25.12 -14.00
CA GLY A 163 13.49 25.52 -15.30
C GLY A 163 13.34 24.44 -16.39
N GLY A 164 12.26 23.65 -16.35
CA GLY A 164 12.01 22.54 -17.27
C GLY A 164 12.63 21.20 -16.87
N ARG A 165 13.51 21.17 -15.85
CA ARG A 165 14.02 19.92 -15.28
C ARG A 165 13.00 19.32 -14.33
N LEU A 166 12.64 18.05 -14.51
CA LEU A 166 11.82 17.30 -13.54
C LEU A 166 12.61 17.07 -12.24
N VAL A 167 12.09 17.54 -11.11
CA VAL A 167 12.76 17.50 -9.80
C VAL A 167 12.00 16.67 -8.75
N GLY A 168 10.74 16.35 -9.04
CA GLY A 168 9.94 15.40 -8.27
C GLY A 168 8.82 14.84 -9.14
N LEU A 169 8.44 13.60 -8.90
CA LEU A 169 7.39 12.90 -9.63
C LEU A 169 6.54 12.08 -8.65
N ALA A 170 5.24 12.33 -8.64
CA ALA A 170 4.26 11.40 -8.08
C ALA A 170 3.58 10.66 -9.23
N GLY A 171 3.41 9.35 -9.10
CA GLY A 171 2.63 8.54 -10.03
C GLY A 171 1.60 7.72 -9.27
N CYS A 172 0.53 7.31 -9.96
CA CYS A 172 -0.40 6.36 -9.40
C CYS A 172 -0.74 5.22 -10.35
N SER A 173 -0.78 4.03 -9.77
CA SER A 173 -1.08 2.78 -10.45
C SER A 173 -2.52 2.34 -10.22
N ALA A 174 -3.20 1.94 -11.30
CA ALA A 174 -4.52 1.32 -11.28
C ALA A 174 -4.45 -0.15 -10.88
N ASP A 175 -3.98 -0.41 -9.65
CA ASP A 175 -3.78 -1.76 -9.15
C ASP A 175 -5.09 -2.52 -8.94
N CYS A 176 -6.21 -1.81 -8.80
CA CYS A 176 -7.54 -2.38 -8.83
C CYS A 176 -8.53 -1.39 -9.47
N ASP A 177 -9.77 -1.82 -9.68
CA ASP A 177 -10.76 -1.03 -10.43
C ASP A 177 -11.15 0.27 -9.74
N THR A 178 -11.15 0.29 -8.40
CA THR A 178 -11.71 1.39 -7.60
C THR A 178 -10.68 2.24 -6.87
N MET A 179 -9.47 1.71 -6.67
CA MET A 179 -8.41 2.40 -5.92
C MET A 179 -7.12 2.52 -6.70
N TRP A 180 -6.44 3.66 -6.54
CA TRP A 180 -5.15 3.95 -7.16
C TRP A 180 -4.05 4.10 -6.11
N GLN A 181 -2.97 3.35 -6.22
CA GLN A 181 -1.85 3.46 -5.28
C GLN A 181 -0.98 4.65 -5.69
N ILE A 182 -0.58 5.50 -4.75
CA ILE A 182 0.35 6.60 -5.03
C ILE A 182 1.77 6.24 -4.62
N GLY A 183 2.71 6.49 -5.53
CA GLY A 183 4.14 6.47 -5.33
C GLY A 183 4.76 7.85 -5.58
N ILE A 184 5.93 8.14 -5.00
CA ILE A 184 6.57 9.46 -5.08
C ILE A 184 8.09 9.37 -4.97
N ASP A 185 8.76 10.16 -5.82
CA ASP A 185 10.20 10.40 -5.77
C ASP A 185 10.51 11.88 -5.87
N VAL A 186 11.54 12.32 -5.14
CA VAL A 186 12.08 13.68 -5.21
C VAL A 186 13.60 13.59 -5.25
N LEU A 187 14.19 14.29 -6.22
CA LEU A 187 15.64 14.31 -6.39
C LEU A 187 16.34 14.79 -5.10
N PRO A 188 17.49 14.20 -4.69
CA PRO A 188 18.13 14.48 -3.41
C PRO A 188 18.29 15.96 -3.06
N GLY A 189 18.74 16.79 -4.01
CA GLY A 189 18.95 18.24 -3.80
C GLY A 189 17.67 19.06 -3.58
N TYR A 190 16.51 18.50 -3.90
CA TYR A 190 15.20 19.15 -3.83
C TYR A 190 14.34 18.65 -2.66
N ARG A 191 14.85 17.67 -1.90
CA ARG A 191 14.15 17.12 -0.73
C ARG A 191 14.01 18.18 0.37
N ARG A 192 13.05 17.94 1.29
CA ARG A 192 12.72 18.83 2.43
C ARG A 192 12.18 20.22 2.05
N ARG A 193 11.82 20.44 0.78
CA ARG A 193 11.20 21.69 0.28
C ARG A 193 9.68 21.60 0.09
N GLY A 194 9.03 20.55 0.62
CA GLY A 194 7.58 20.35 0.53
C GLY A 194 7.07 19.75 -0.79
N ILE A 195 7.94 19.51 -1.77
CA ILE A 195 7.57 18.98 -3.11
C ILE A 195 6.78 17.67 -3.01
N ALA A 196 7.28 16.68 -2.26
CA ALA A 196 6.62 15.37 -2.15
C ALA A 196 5.16 15.49 -1.71
N ALA A 197 4.89 16.30 -0.68
CA ALA A 197 3.54 16.47 -0.15
C ALA A 197 2.64 17.27 -1.11
N ALA A 198 3.19 18.25 -1.81
CA ALA A 198 2.47 18.99 -2.84
C ALA A 198 2.05 18.10 -4.02
N LEU A 199 2.97 17.29 -4.53
CA LEU A 199 2.69 16.36 -5.62
C LEU A 199 1.72 15.25 -5.20
N THR A 200 1.93 14.64 -4.03
CA THR A 200 1.07 13.56 -3.49
C THR A 200 -0.36 14.06 -3.28
N SER A 201 -0.55 15.22 -2.62
CA SER A 201 -1.89 15.78 -2.38
C SER A 201 -2.58 16.26 -3.66
N ARG A 202 -1.82 16.80 -4.63
CA ARG A 202 -2.35 17.13 -5.97
C ARG A 202 -2.82 15.87 -6.68
N LEU A 203 -2.00 14.83 -6.75
CA LEU A 203 -2.33 13.58 -7.43
C LEU A 203 -3.54 12.89 -6.79
N ALA A 204 -3.64 12.91 -5.46
CA ALA A 204 -4.80 12.41 -4.73
C ALA A 204 -6.11 13.14 -5.13
N ALA A 205 -6.06 14.48 -5.26
CA ALA A 205 -7.22 15.25 -5.72
C ALA A 205 -7.59 14.94 -7.18
N GLU A 206 -6.60 14.73 -8.04
CA GLU A 206 -6.83 14.33 -9.43
C GLU A 206 -7.46 12.93 -9.54
N ALA A 207 -7.05 11.99 -8.69
CA ALA A 207 -7.67 10.67 -8.59
C ALA A 207 -9.14 10.75 -8.15
N PHE A 208 -9.43 11.56 -7.12
CA PHE A 208 -10.80 11.80 -6.68
C PHE A 208 -11.67 12.45 -7.76
N ALA A 209 -11.15 13.42 -8.51
CA ALA A 209 -11.86 14.05 -9.62
C ALA A 209 -12.25 13.03 -10.72
N ARG A 210 -11.54 11.89 -10.77
CA ARG A 210 -11.80 10.76 -11.68
C ARG A 210 -12.59 9.63 -11.04
N GLY A 211 -13.13 9.84 -9.84
CA GLY A 211 -13.95 8.87 -9.11
C GLY A 211 -13.16 7.68 -8.55
N LYS A 212 -11.85 7.84 -8.34
CA LYS A 212 -10.97 6.79 -7.79
C LYS A 212 -10.54 7.16 -6.37
N VAL A 213 -10.44 6.16 -5.50
CA VAL A 213 -9.89 6.35 -4.15
C VAL A 213 -8.37 6.22 -4.22
N PRO A 214 -7.60 7.31 -4.03
CA PRO A 214 -6.16 7.16 -3.90
C PRO A 214 -5.86 6.49 -2.55
N PHE A 215 -4.84 5.65 -2.50
CA PHE A 215 -4.28 5.15 -1.25
C PHE A 215 -2.77 5.23 -1.29
N TYR A 216 -2.15 5.23 -0.12
CA TYR A 216 -0.72 5.35 0.04
C TYR A 216 -0.22 4.22 0.92
N CYS A 217 0.90 3.61 0.57
CA CYS A 217 1.51 2.53 1.33
C CYS A 217 2.94 2.94 1.71
N ALA A 218 3.33 2.65 2.94
CA ALA A 218 4.70 2.80 3.39
C ALA A 218 5.10 1.58 4.22
N ALA A 219 6.33 1.12 4.03
CA ALA A 219 6.95 0.26 5.04
C ALA A 219 6.88 0.99 6.39
N TRP A 220 6.46 0.30 7.44
CA TRP A 220 6.24 0.87 8.78
C TRP A 220 7.44 1.67 9.32
N SER A 221 8.66 1.28 8.94
CA SER A 221 9.91 1.95 9.33
C SER A 221 10.29 3.15 8.45
N ASN A 222 9.62 3.37 7.31
CA ASN A 222 9.91 4.45 6.37
C ASN A 222 9.26 5.77 6.83
N LEU A 223 9.79 6.35 7.91
CA LEU A 223 9.30 7.60 8.49
C LEU A 223 9.21 8.77 7.50
N PRO A 224 10.13 8.97 6.54
CA PRO A 224 9.95 9.98 5.49
C PRO A 224 8.65 9.81 4.69
N SER A 225 8.34 8.57 4.31
CA SER A 225 7.13 8.23 3.54
C SER A 225 5.86 8.37 4.40
N VAL A 226 5.88 7.88 5.64
CA VAL A 226 4.77 8.05 6.61
C VAL A 226 4.48 9.53 6.84
N ARG A 227 5.51 10.35 7.10
CA ARG A 227 5.35 11.82 7.26
C ARG A 227 4.82 12.49 5.99
N ASN A 228 5.19 11.99 4.81
CA ASN A 228 4.65 12.49 3.54
C ASN A 228 3.15 12.19 3.41
N ALA A 229 2.72 10.96 3.69
CA ALA A 229 1.31 10.57 3.65
C ALA A 229 0.47 11.47 4.58
N LEU A 230 0.89 11.59 5.85
CA LEU A 230 0.22 12.43 6.84
C LEU A 230 0.15 13.89 6.41
N LYS A 231 1.28 14.47 5.98
CA LYS A 231 1.32 15.87 5.52
C LYS A 231 0.43 16.10 4.29
N SER A 232 0.28 15.09 3.44
CA SER A 232 -0.53 15.17 2.21
C SER A 232 -2.04 15.05 2.46
N GLY A 233 -2.47 14.87 3.71
CA GLY A 233 -3.89 14.73 4.07
C GLY A 233 -4.39 13.30 4.16
N PHE A 234 -3.50 12.31 4.20
CA PHE A 234 -3.84 10.91 4.44
C PHE A 234 -3.79 10.59 5.95
N ARG A 235 -4.50 9.55 6.36
CA ARG A 235 -4.52 9.01 7.73
C ARG A 235 -4.25 7.50 7.70
N PRO A 236 -3.59 6.94 8.73
CA PRO A 236 -3.44 5.49 8.85
C PRO A 236 -4.82 4.82 8.81
N ALA A 237 -4.92 3.73 8.05
CA ALA A 237 -6.18 3.05 7.80
C ALA A 237 -6.11 1.55 8.12
N TRP A 238 -5.07 0.85 7.64
CA TRP A 238 -4.82 -0.54 7.98
C TRP A 238 -3.33 -0.87 7.93
N VAL A 239 -2.98 -2.04 8.47
CA VAL A 239 -1.64 -2.61 8.39
C VAL A 239 -1.70 -3.98 7.72
N GLU A 240 -0.62 -4.35 7.03
CA GLU A 240 -0.45 -5.67 6.43
C GLU A 240 0.91 -6.28 6.82
N LEU A 241 0.93 -7.60 7.01
CA LEU A 241 2.13 -8.41 7.13
C LEU A 241 2.04 -9.60 6.16
N THR A 242 2.99 -9.69 5.23
CA THR A 242 2.99 -10.71 4.18
C THR A 242 4.21 -11.62 4.28
N ALA A 243 3.99 -12.92 4.10
CA ALA A 243 5.04 -13.92 3.92
C ALA A 243 5.22 -14.30 2.44
N ILE A 244 6.47 -14.44 2.02
CA ILE A 244 6.87 -14.84 0.65
C ILE A 244 7.90 -15.98 0.69
N ASP A 245 8.28 -16.48 -0.48
CA ASP A 245 9.38 -17.45 -0.59
C ASP A 245 10.69 -16.90 -0.02
N THR A 246 11.38 -17.69 0.82
CA THR A 246 12.64 -17.28 1.44
C THR A 246 13.68 -16.87 0.40
N LYS A 247 13.72 -17.57 -0.75
CA LYS A 247 14.63 -17.21 -1.86
C LYS A 247 14.36 -15.82 -2.41
N GLN A 248 13.08 -15.45 -2.56
CA GLN A 248 12.69 -14.13 -3.01
C GLN A 248 12.95 -13.07 -1.94
N ALA A 249 12.69 -13.39 -0.67
CA ALA A 249 12.97 -12.49 0.45
C ALA A 249 14.47 -12.12 0.55
N MET A 250 15.36 -13.03 0.16
CA MET A 250 16.80 -12.77 0.13
C MET A 250 17.24 -11.75 -0.92
N GLU A 251 16.42 -11.45 -1.94
CA GLU A 251 16.73 -10.40 -2.93
C GLU A 251 16.66 -8.98 -2.33
N TYR A 252 16.11 -8.86 -1.11
CA TYR A 252 16.01 -7.61 -0.36
C TYR A 252 17.12 -7.42 0.70
N LEU A 253 18.04 -8.40 0.83
CA LEU A 253 19.19 -8.37 1.74
C LEU A 253 20.48 -8.08 0.98
#